data_AF-A0A840YRD8-F1
#
_entry.id   AF-A0A840YRD8-F1
#
_cell.length_a   1.000
_cell.length_b   1.000
_cell.length_c   1.000
_cell.angle_alpha   90.00
_cell.angle_beta   90.00
_cell.angle_gamma   90.00
#
_symmetry.space_group_name_H-M   'P 1'
#
loop_
_entity.id
_entity.type
_entity.pdbx_description
1 polymer ?
#
loop_
_entity_poly.entity_id
_entity_poly.type
_entity_poly.pdbx_seq_one_letter_code
_entity_poly.pdbx_strand_id
1 'polypeptide(L)'
;MLIVTALLIAAAPAPAPVRSTLRRCYLRVDGKVHVNGRCRVFPLGGHGYTLNTWDGGKPRRSHFAQVDESRAGRGEASWNADPRDNRAGDPLGRVRWQNGCWVNARVKICAR
;
A
#
# COMPACT_ATOMS: atom_id res chain seq x y z
N MET A 1 -60.51 -0.74 2.68
CA MET A 1 -59.29 -0.60 3.50
C MET A 1 -58.10 -0.92 2.62
N LEU A 2 -57.26 0.07 2.30
CA LEU A 2 -56.01 -0.14 1.58
C LEU A 2 -54.87 -0.11 2.61
N ILE A 3 -54.13 -1.21 2.75
CA ILE A 3 -52.95 -1.28 3.61
C ILE A 3 -51.77 -0.75 2.79
N VAL A 4 -51.24 0.42 3.17
CA VAL A 4 -49.99 0.95 2.60
C VAL A 4 -48.83 0.35 3.39
N THR A 5 -48.13 -0.61 2.80
CA THR A 5 -46.91 -1.19 3.39
C THR A 5 -45.76 -0.21 3.18
N ALA A 6 -45.29 0.42 4.25
CA ALA A 6 -44.11 1.30 4.21
C ALA A 6 -42.83 0.46 4.03
N LEU A 7 -42.12 0.67 2.92
CA LEU A 7 -40.84 0.05 2.65
C LEU A 7 -39.74 0.80 3.44
N LEU A 8 -39.24 0.17 4.50
CA LEU A 8 -38.10 0.69 5.27
C LEU A 8 -36.80 0.46 4.46
N ILE A 9 -36.23 1.54 3.93
CA ILE A 9 -34.91 1.52 3.30
C ILE A 9 -33.86 1.58 4.42
N ALA A 10 -33.20 0.46 4.70
CA ALA A 10 -32.08 0.41 5.65
C ALA A 10 -30.86 1.11 5.03
N ALA A 11 -30.35 2.15 5.70
CA ALA A 11 -29.11 2.80 5.31
C ALA A 11 -27.91 1.90 5.62
N ALA A 12 -27.08 1.61 4.61
CA ALA A 12 -25.82 0.90 4.82
C ALA A 12 -24.83 1.77 5.60
N PRO A 13 -24.04 1.20 6.53
CA PRO A 13 -23.02 1.95 7.26
C PRO A 13 -21.93 2.46 6.29
N ALA A 14 -21.49 3.70 6.49
CA ALA A 14 -20.39 4.27 5.72
C ALA A 14 -19.07 3.51 5.99
N PRO A 15 -18.22 3.29 4.98
CA PRO A 15 -16.94 2.63 5.17
C PRO A 15 -16.04 3.47 6.10
N ALA A 16 -15.39 2.80 7.06
CA ALA A 16 -14.45 3.46 7.96
C ALA A 16 -13.25 4.02 7.18
N PRO A 17 -12.70 5.18 7.57
CA PRO A 17 -11.55 5.76 6.90
C PRO A 17 -10.33 4.82 7.02
N VAL A 18 -9.63 4.58 5.92
CA VAL A 18 -8.37 3.81 5.90
C VAL A 18 -7.33 4.58 6.72
N ARG A 19 -7.01 4.07 7.92
CA ARG A 19 -6.01 4.68 8.79
C ARG A 19 -4.61 4.26 8.35
N SER A 20 -3.78 5.24 8.07
CA SER A 20 -2.34 5.04 7.89
C SER A 20 -1.60 4.98 9.22
N THR A 21 -0.43 4.33 9.25
CA THR A 21 0.49 4.35 10.40
C THR A 21 1.87 4.89 10.00
N LEU A 22 2.56 5.57 10.90
CA LEU A 22 3.97 5.92 10.71
C LEU A 22 4.85 4.75 11.14
N ARG A 23 5.73 4.28 10.25
CA ARG A 23 6.60 3.10 10.47
C ARG A 23 8.02 3.37 10.01
N ARG A 24 8.96 2.50 10.38
CA ARG A 24 10.30 2.47 9.79
C ARG A 24 10.25 1.65 8.51
N CYS A 25 10.60 2.29 7.40
CA CYS A 25 10.46 1.72 6.08
C CYS A 25 11.81 1.59 5.37
N TYR A 26 11.88 0.57 4.53
CA TYR A 26 13.03 0.30 3.68
C TYR A 26 12.56 -0.09 2.29
N LEU A 27 13.11 0.56 1.26
CA LEU A 27 12.88 0.22 -0.14
C LEU A 27 14.23 0.13 -0.85
N ARG A 28 14.58 -1.07 -1.30
CA ARG A 28 15.70 -1.31 -2.20
C ARG A 28 15.20 -1.96 -3.48
N VAL A 29 15.52 -1.36 -4.62
CA VAL A 29 15.20 -1.86 -5.96
C VAL A 29 16.51 -1.98 -6.74
N ASP A 30 16.76 -3.13 -7.36
CA ASP A 30 17.92 -3.40 -8.21
C ASP A 30 19.25 -2.98 -7.54
N GLY A 31 19.38 -3.31 -6.25
CA GLY A 31 20.57 -3.01 -5.45
C GLY A 31 20.63 -1.59 -4.86
N LYS A 32 19.83 -0.63 -5.34
CA LYS A 32 19.83 0.75 -4.87
C LYS A 32 18.79 0.99 -3.77
N VAL A 33 19.21 1.64 -2.69
CA VAL A 33 18.32 2.05 -1.59
C VAL A 33 17.66 3.39 -1.94
N HIS A 34 16.33 3.39 -1.97
CA HIS A 34 15.50 4.56 -2.27
C HIS A 34 14.82 5.13 -1.03
N VAL A 35 14.50 4.25 -0.05
CA VAL A 35 13.92 4.65 1.24
C VAL A 35 14.67 3.93 2.35
N ASN A 36 15.08 4.70 3.36
CA ASN A 36 15.59 4.19 4.64
C ASN A 36 15.25 5.21 5.73
N GLY A 37 14.07 5.10 6.33
CA GLY A 37 13.58 6.12 7.25
C GLY A 37 12.10 5.96 7.58
N ARG A 38 11.48 7.02 8.12
CA ARG A 38 10.05 7.01 8.43
C ARG A 38 9.22 7.11 7.15
N CYS A 39 8.12 6.39 7.09
CA CYS A 39 7.12 6.52 6.03
C CYS A 39 5.70 6.28 6.57
N ARG A 40 4.68 6.78 5.87
CA ARG A 40 3.29 6.38 6.08
C ARG A 40 3.04 5.02 5.43
N VAL A 41 2.34 4.14 6.11
CA VAL A 41 1.92 2.83 5.60
C VAL A 41 0.41 2.76 5.64
N PHE A 42 -0.20 2.49 4.49
CA PHE A 42 -1.65 2.31 4.37
C PHE A 42 -1.93 0.83 4.10
N PRO A 43 -2.69 0.14 4.97
CA PRO A 43 -3.00 -1.27 4.79
C PRO A 43 -3.95 -1.46 3.61
N LEU A 44 -3.73 -2.53 2.84
CA LEU A 44 -4.60 -2.94 1.71
C LEU A 44 -5.29 -4.29 1.96
N GLY A 45 -5.06 -4.92 3.12
CA GLY A 45 -5.57 -6.25 3.46
C GLY A 45 -4.43 -7.27 3.57
N GLY A 46 -4.56 -8.23 4.50
CA GLY A 46 -3.48 -9.16 4.82
C GLY A 46 -2.18 -8.45 5.18
N HIS A 47 -1.09 -8.83 4.52
CA HIS A 47 0.22 -8.17 4.55
C HIS A 47 0.40 -7.14 3.42
N GLY A 48 -0.61 -6.92 2.56
CA GLY A 48 -0.60 -5.91 1.51
C GLY A 48 -0.64 -4.48 2.07
N TYR A 49 0.12 -3.58 1.46
CA TYR A 49 0.18 -2.18 1.86
C TYR A 49 0.73 -1.26 0.77
N THR A 50 0.46 0.04 0.91
CA THR A 50 1.31 1.08 0.33
C THR A 50 2.27 1.64 1.37
N LEU A 51 3.45 2.06 0.94
CA LEU A 51 4.41 2.82 1.75
C LEU A 51 4.67 4.16 1.05
N ASN A 52 4.56 5.28 1.75
CA ASN A 52 4.64 6.63 1.17
C ASN A 52 5.58 7.49 2.02
N THR A 53 6.59 8.13 1.42
CA THR A 53 7.52 9.01 2.15
C THR A 53 7.00 10.45 2.34
N TRP A 54 5.67 10.65 2.38
CA TRP A 54 5.05 11.97 2.56
C TRP A 54 3.73 11.89 3.36
N ASP A 55 3.37 13.00 4.00
CA ASP A 55 2.24 13.09 4.93
C ASP A 55 1.05 13.92 4.41
N GLY A 56 1.13 14.43 3.19
CA GLY A 56 0.11 15.24 2.52
C GLY A 56 0.75 16.07 1.42
N GLY A 57 0.18 16.05 0.20
CA GLY A 57 0.84 16.59 -1.01
C GLY A 57 2.14 15.86 -1.35
N LYS A 58 2.28 15.34 -2.57
CA LYS A 58 3.47 14.56 -2.94
C LYS A 58 4.67 15.48 -3.22
N PRO A 59 5.80 15.38 -2.49
CA PRO A 59 7.02 16.12 -2.82
C PRO A 59 7.58 15.69 -4.18
N ARG A 60 8.26 16.61 -4.89
CA ARG A 60 8.87 16.35 -6.20
C ARG A 60 9.85 15.17 -6.22
N ARG A 61 10.48 14.87 -5.08
CA ARG A 61 11.43 13.76 -4.91
C ARG A 61 10.96 12.92 -3.74
N SER A 62 10.02 12.03 -4.00
CA SER A 62 9.47 11.11 -3.01
C SER A 62 9.35 9.71 -3.60
N HIS A 63 9.32 8.73 -2.73
CA HIS A 63 9.23 7.33 -3.12
C HIS A 63 8.02 6.68 -2.47
N PHE A 64 7.42 5.76 -3.23
CA PHE A 64 6.38 4.90 -2.75
C PHE A 64 6.36 3.58 -3.51
N ALA A 65 5.86 2.58 -2.80
CA ALA A 65 5.66 1.25 -3.33
C ALA A 65 4.32 0.71 -2.84
N GLN A 66 3.72 -0.15 -3.64
CA GLN A 66 2.51 -0.89 -3.33
C GLN A 66 2.80 -2.37 -3.43
N VAL A 67 2.23 -3.13 -2.51
CA VAL A 67 2.15 -4.59 -2.60
C VAL A 67 0.71 -5.00 -2.41
N ASP A 68 0.15 -5.62 -3.45
CA ASP A 68 -1.16 -6.25 -3.41
C ASP A 68 -0.96 -7.74 -3.13
N GLU A 69 -1.37 -8.17 -1.94
CA GLU A 69 -1.30 -9.59 -1.58
C GLU A 69 -2.40 -10.36 -2.31
N SER A 70 -2.00 -11.26 -3.22
CA SER A 70 -2.95 -12.07 -4.00
C SER A 70 -3.36 -13.36 -3.27
N ARG A 71 -2.52 -13.83 -2.34
CA ARG A 71 -2.81 -14.92 -1.39
C ARG A 71 -1.83 -14.85 -0.23
N ALA A 72 -2.13 -15.51 0.89
CA ALA A 72 -1.30 -15.47 2.08
C ALA A 72 0.20 -15.69 1.79
N GLY A 73 1.00 -14.68 2.09
CA GLY A 73 2.45 -14.61 1.91
C GLY A 73 2.95 -14.41 0.47
N ARG A 74 2.08 -14.14 -0.51
CA ARG A 74 2.46 -13.86 -1.91
C ARG A 74 1.69 -12.67 -2.49
N GLY A 75 2.40 -11.77 -3.16
CA GLY A 75 1.79 -10.59 -3.77
C GLY A 75 2.48 -10.17 -5.06
N GLU A 76 1.89 -9.17 -5.71
CA GLU A 76 2.50 -8.41 -6.81
C GLU A 76 2.93 -7.05 -6.26
N ALA A 77 4.14 -6.61 -6.64
CA ALA A 77 4.68 -5.35 -6.19
C ALA A 77 4.86 -4.37 -7.35
N SER A 78 4.63 -3.10 -7.06
CA SER A 78 4.93 -1.98 -7.94
C SER A 78 5.47 -0.78 -7.16
N TRP A 79 6.08 0.17 -7.87
CA TRP A 79 6.65 1.38 -7.26
C TRP A 79 6.66 2.54 -8.25
N ASN A 80 7.15 3.69 -7.82
CA ASN A 80 7.46 4.81 -8.70
C ASN A 80 8.95 4.85 -9.06
N ALA A 81 9.30 4.36 -10.24
CA ALA A 81 10.68 4.42 -10.70
C ALA A 81 11.16 5.88 -10.87
N ASP A 82 10.30 6.75 -11.40
CA ASP A 82 10.50 8.20 -11.34
C ASP A 82 9.96 8.76 -9.99
N PRO A 83 10.81 9.40 -9.17
CA PRO A 83 10.37 10.11 -7.97
C PRO A 83 9.28 11.17 -8.20
N ARG A 84 9.02 11.58 -9.44
CA ARG A 84 7.97 12.53 -9.83
C ARG A 84 6.61 11.87 -10.06
N ASP A 85 6.52 10.58 -10.35
CA ASP A 85 5.25 9.92 -10.68
C ASP A 85 4.25 9.96 -9.53
N ASN A 86 2.96 10.08 -9.83
CA ASN A 86 1.90 10.15 -8.82
C ASN A 86 1.27 8.79 -8.49
N ARG A 87 1.64 7.71 -9.20
CA ARG A 87 1.20 6.32 -8.95
C ARG A 87 2.35 5.30 -8.99
N ALA A 88 2.16 4.14 -8.35
CA ALA A 88 3.14 3.05 -8.30
C ALA A 88 2.96 2.21 -9.56
N GLY A 89 3.33 2.79 -10.71
CA GLY A 89 3.03 2.22 -12.03
C GLY A 89 4.05 1.17 -12.49
N ASP A 90 5.28 1.21 -11.98
CA ASP A 90 6.36 0.37 -12.48
C ASP A 90 6.36 -1.01 -11.80
N PRO A 91 6.31 -2.11 -12.57
CA PRO A 91 6.24 -3.44 -11.99
C PRO A 91 7.57 -3.88 -11.39
N LEU A 92 7.51 -4.38 -10.15
CA LEU A 92 8.60 -5.09 -9.48
C LEU A 92 8.40 -6.61 -9.50
N GLY A 93 7.19 -7.04 -9.89
CA GLY A 93 6.78 -8.43 -10.07
C GLY A 93 6.42 -9.12 -8.76
N ARG A 94 6.35 -10.45 -8.83
CA ARG A 94 5.95 -11.31 -7.72
C ARG A 94 6.91 -11.21 -6.54
N VAL A 95 6.36 -11.08 -5.34
CA VAL A 95 7.09 -10.99 -4.08
C VAL A 95 6.53 -11.99 -3.06
N ARG A 96 7.36 -12.34 -2.08
CA ARG A 96 7.00 -13.18 -0.95
C ARG A 96 7.18 -12.45 0.37
N TRP A 97 6.28 -12.70 1.30
CA TRP A 97 6.37 -12.15 2.65
C TRP A 97 7.43 -12.90 3.45
N GLN A 98 8.37 -12.16 4.03
CA GLN A 98 9.45 -12.68 4.87
C GLN A 98 9.82 -11.64 5.94
N ASN A 99 9.58 -11.96 7.23
CA ASN A 99 10.06 -11.20 8.39
C ASN A 99 9.79 -9.68 8.30
N GLY A 100 8.52 -9.31 8.03
CA GLY A 100 8.10 -7.91 7.94
C GLY A 100 8.44 -7.23 6.61
N CYS A 101 8.85 -7.99 5.60
CA CYS A 101 9.24 -7.48 4.29
C CYS A 101 8.63 -8.30 3.15
N TRP A 102 8.35 -7.64 2.03
CA TRP A 102 8.11 -8.26 0.74
C TRP A 102 9.41 -8.31 -0.05
N VAL A 103 9.78 -9.50 -0.55
CA VAL A 103 11.08 -9.71 -1.19
C VAL A 103 10.96 -10.53 -2.48
N ASN A 104 11.84 -10.21 -3.43
CA ASN A 104 12.25 -11.07 -4.54
C ASN A 104 13.72 -10.77 -4.91
N ALA A 105 14.20 -11.26 -6.04
CA ALA A 105 15.59 -11.04 -6.49
C ALA A 105 15.93 -9.55 -6.72
N ARG A 106 14.95 -8.75 -7.12
CA ARG A 106 15.11 -7.33 -7.46
C ARG A 106 14.81 -6.40 -6.30
N VAL A 107 13.83 -6.73 -5.47
CA VAL A 107 13.27 -5.81 -4.48
C VAL A 107 13.29 -6.35 -3.06
N LYS A 108 13.50 -5.44 -2.11
CA LYS A 108 13.15 -5.60 -0.70
C LYS A 108 12.35 -4.39 -0.22
N ILE A 109 11.11 -4.64 0.20
CA ILE A 109 10.15 -3.64 0.68
C ILE A 109 9.81 -3.99 2.13
N CYS A 110 10.15 -3.15 3.09
CA CYS A 110 9.86 -3.40 4.50
C CYS A 110 9.06 -2.25 5.10
N ALA A 111 8.17 -2.62 6.02
CA ALA A 111 7.47 -1.72 6.91
C ALA A 111 7.49 -2.35 8.31
N ARG A 112 8.23 -1.75 9.24
CA ARG A 112 8.42 -2.23 10.62
C ARG A 112 7.92 -1.21 11.61
#